data_AF-A0A7W4B1S3-F1
#
_entry.id   AF-A0A7W4B1S3-F1
#
_cell.length_a   1.000
_cell.length_b   1.000
_cell.length_c   1.000
_cell.angle_alpha   90.00
_cell.angle_beta   90.00
_cell.angle_gamma   90.00
#
_symmetry.space_group_name_H-M   'P 1'
#
loop_
_entity.id
_entity.type
_entity.pdbx_description
1 polymer ?
#
loop_
_entity_poly.entity_id
_entity_poly.type
_entity_poly.pdbx_seq_one_letter_code
_entity_poly.pdbx_strand_id
1 'polypeptide(L)'
;MKYLPCLVASVLVLCANSLAFQLSVKYSPVIDYLLLVPDLNSHSWEYLLIAGYDASIRLLATLFILLIFRKIVPQSPFNVKAAALMQLPFVLLVVLNFDSTDSTLIPGSAYEAFRLIGSISECVSVLMAYGLIVAYNKFTSEKIAVTSSP
;
A
#
# COMPACT_ATOMS: atom_id res chain seq x y z
N MET A 1 10.98 -22.83 9.76
CA MET A 1 11.04 -21.35 9.87
C MET A 1 9.62 -20.79 9.90
N LYS A 2 9.11 -20.37 11.07
CA LYS A 2 7.69 -19.99 11.28
C LYS A 2 7.20 -18.83 10.40
N TYR A 3 8.09 -17.93 10.00
CA TYR A 3 7.74 -16.72 9.23
C TYR A 3 8.14 -16.78 7.76
N LEU A 4 8.68 -17.91 7.27
CA LEU A 4 9.05 -18.06 5.87
C LEU A 4 7.86 -17.86 4.91
N PRO A 5 6.63 -18.39 5.20
CA PRO A 5 5.47 -18.11 4.36
C PRO A 5 5.15 -16.62 4.27
N CYS A 6 5.45 -15.84 5.31
CA CYS A 6 5.24 -14.40 5.31
C CYS A 6 6.19 -13.68 4.33
N LEU A 7 7.44 -14.12 4.22
CA LEU A 7 8.37 -13.57 3.22
C LEU A 7 7.98 -13.93 1.79
N VAL A 8 7.45 -15.14 1.57
CA VAL A 8 6.92 -15.50 0.25
C VAL A 8 5.70 -14.64 -0.08
N ALA A 9 4.80 -14.44 0.89
CA ALA A 9 3.64 -13.58 0.73
C ALA A 9 4.03 -12.14 0.40
N SER A 10 5.07 -11.58 1.02
CA SER A 10 5.48 -10.21 0.70
C SER A 10 6.01 -10.04 -0.71
N VAL A 11 6.72 -11.05 -1.25
CA VAL A 11 7.10 -11.05 -2.68
C VAL A 11 5.86 -11.10 -3.56
N LEU A 12 4.85 -11.90 -3.20
CA LEU A 12 3.58 -11.94 -3.94
C LEU A 12 2.83 -10.60 -3.87
N VAL A 13 2.82 -9.92 -2.71
CA VAL A 13 2.24 -8.57 -2.58
C VAL A 13 3.00 -7.60 -3.47
N LEU A 14 4.34 -7.66 -3.52
CA LEU A 14 5.16 -6.81 -4.40
C LEU A 14 4.80 -7.03 -5.88
N CYS A 15 4.74 -8.28 -6.32
CA CYS A 15 4.35 -8.62 -7.69
C CYS A 15 2.93 -8.15 -8.01
N ALA A 16 1.98 -8.36 -7.10
CA ALA A 16 0.60 -7.92 -7.26
C ALA A 16 0.51 -6.39 -7.37
N ASN A 17 1.24 -5.66 -6.53
CA ASN A 17 1.31 -4.20 -6.61
C ASN A 17 1.92 -3.74 -7.95
N SER A 18 3.04 -4.32 -8.38
CA SER A 18 3.65 -3.98 -9.67
C SER A 18 2.69 -4.21 -10.85
N LEU A 19 1.99 -5.36 -10.87
CA LEU A 19 0.99 -5.66 -11.89
C LEU A 19 -0.21 -4.70 -11.82
N ALA A 20 -0.70 -4.40 -10.61
CA ALA A 20 -1.80 -3.45 -10.41
C ALA A 20 -1.42 -2.05 -10.91
N PHE A 21 -0.18 -1.60 -10.68
CA PHE A 21 0.32 -0.34 -11.20
C PHE A 21 0.45 -0.34 -12.73
N GLN A 22 0.99 -1.41 -13.33
CA GLN A 22 1.07 -1.49 -14.80
C GLN A 22 -0.32 -1.45 -15.45
N LEU A 23 -1.30 -2.12 -14.85
CA LEU A 23 -2.70 -2.07 -15.31
C LEU A 23 -3.32 -0.69 -15.09
N SER A 24 -3.06 -0.08 -13.93
CA SER A 24 -3.49 1.27 -13.60
C SER A 24 -3.00 2.26 -14.64
N VAL A 25 -1.69 2.31 -14.91
CA VAL A 25 -1.11 3.26 -15.89
C VAL A 25 -1.76 3.15 -17.27
N LYS A 26 -2.09 1.94 -17.72
CA LYS A 26 -2.70 1.71 -19.04
C LYS A 26 -4.16 2.17 -19.14
N TYR A 27 -4.89 2.19 -18.05
CA TYR A 27 -6.34 2.46 -18.03
C TYR A 27 -6.73 3.50 -16.97
N SER A 28 -5.79 4.36 -16.55
CA SER A 28 -6.00 5.26 -15.42
C SER A 28 -6.83 6.47 -15.86
N PRO A 29 -8.06 6.64 -15.34
CA PRO A 29 -8.86 7.83 -15.60
C PRO A 29 -8.18 9.10 -15.07
N VAL A 30 -7.30 8.95 -14.08
CA VAL A 30 -6.56 10.06 -13.47
C VAL A 30 -5.44 10.53 -14.40
N ILE A 31 -4.77 9.61 -15.10
CA ILE A 31 -3.76 10.00 -16.10
C ILE A 31 -4.44 10.68 -17.30
N ASP A 32 -5.55 10.13 -17.78
CA ASP A 32 -6.34 10.74 -18.85
C ASP A 32 -6.81 12.15 -18.46
N TYR A 33 -7.22 12.33 -17.20
CA TYR A 33 -7.56 13.64 -16.65
C TYR A 33 -6.37 14.63 -16.70
N LEU A 34 -5.18 14.23 -16.24
CA LEU A 34 -3.99 15.11 -16.25
C LEU A 34 -3.61 15.58 -17.66
N LEU A 35 -3.74 14.71 -18.65
CA LEU A 35 -3.43 15.04 -20.05
C LEU A 35 -4.37 16.11 -20.62
N LEU A 36 -5.53 16.31 -19.99
CA LEU A 36 -6.54 17.30 -20.37
C LEU A 36 -6.44 18.60 -19.57
N VAL A 37 -5.62 18.65 -18.51
CA VAL A 37 -5.44 19.85 -17.69
C VAL A 37 -4.55 20.85 -18.43
N PRO A 38 -5.05 22.02 -18.82
CA PRO A 38 -4.23 23.05 -19.44
C PRO A 38 -3.19 23.58 -18.43
N ASP A 39 -1.99 23.91 -18.92
CA ASP A 39 -0.90 24.51 -18.12
C ASP A 39 -0.40 23.66 -16.93
N LEU A 40 -0.53 22.32 -17.01
CA LEU A 40 -0.01 21.38 -16.02
C LEU A 40 1.50 21.58 -15.83
N ASN A 41 1.92 21.88 -14.60
CA ASN A 41 3.31 22.09 -14.22
C ASN A 41 3.63 21.45 -12.86
N SER A 42 4.87 21.44 -12.41
CA SER A 42 5.28 20.74 -11.18
C SER A 42 4.57 21.17 -9.89
N HIS A 43 3.93 22.35 -9.86
CA HIS A 43 3.19 22.88 -8.71
C HIS A 43 1.69 22.59 -8.75
N SER A 44 1.21 21.97 -9.84
CA SER A 44 -0.17 21.55 -10.03
C SER A 44 -0.64 20.61 -8.91
N TRP A 45 -1.73 20.97 -8.24
CA TRP A 45 -2.28 20.20 -7.12
C TRP A 45 -2.84 18.83 -7.56
N GLU A 46 -3.09 18.67 -8.86
CA GLU A 46 -3.57 17.46 -9.50
C GLU A 46 -2.63 16.26 -9.23
N TYR A 47 -1.33 16.48 -9.03
CA TYR A 47 -0.39 15.43 -8.61
C TYR A 47 -0.75 14.78 -7.27
N LEU A 48 -1.40 15.51 -6.35
CA LEU A 48 -1.85 14.96 -5.07
C LEU A 48 -3.04 14.01 -5.24
N LEU A 49 -3.90 14.25 -6.24
CA LEU A 49 -4.98 13.32 -6.58
C LEU A 49 -4.41 11.98 -7.07
N ILE A 50 -3.35 12.02 -7.90
CA ILE A 50 -2.64 10.82 -8.33
C ILE A 50 -2.05 10.09 -7.13
N ALA A 51 -1.43 10.83 -6.19
CA ALA A 51 -0.85 10.22 -5.00
C ALA A 51 -1.89 9.41 -4.21
N GLY A 52 -3.08 9.99 -4.02
CA GLY A 52 -4.20 9.32 -3.35
C GLY A 52 -4.72 8.11 -4.13
N TYR A 53 -4.85 8.23 -5.45
CA TYR A 53 -5.29 7.14 -6.33
C TYR A 53 -4.31 5.96 -6.30
N ASP A 54 -3.02 6.22 -6.47
CA ASP A 54 -1.95 5.23 -6.45
C ASP A 54 -1.83 4.54 -5.09
N ALA A 55 -1.90 5.31 -4.00
CA ALA A 55 -1.91 4.76 -2.65
C ALA A 55 -3.12 3.86 -2.39
N SER A 56 -4.29 4.22 -2.94
CA SER A 56 -5.52 3.44 -2.81
C SER A 56 -5.42 2.10 -3.54
N ILE A 57 -4.93 2.09 -4.78
CA ILE A 57 -4.70 0.86 -5.55
C ILE A 57 -3.74 -0.07 -4.80
N ARG A 58 -2.62 0.48 -4.33
CA ARG A 58 -1.61 -0.27 -3.57
C ARG A 58 -2.20 -0.88 -2.30
N LEU A 59 -2.98 -0.10 -1.55
CA LEU A 59 -3.63 -0.59 -0.33
C LEU A 59 -4.64 -1.70 -0.63
N LEU A 60 -5.46 -1.56 -1.66
CA LEU A 60 -6.45 -2.55 -2.07
C LEU A 60 -5.81 -3.86 -2.55
N ALA A 61 -4.78 -3.77 -3.41
CA ALA A 61 -4.04 -4.94 -3.87
C ALA A 61 -3.35 -5.65 -2.68
N THR A 62 -2.78 -4.89 -1.75
CA THR A 62 -2.15 -5.44 -0.55
C THR A 62 -3.17 -6.13 0.36
N LEU A 63 -4.33 -5.50 0.60
CA LEU A 63 -5.44 -6.10 1.36
C LEU A 63 -5.90 -7.41 0.72
N PHE A 64 -6.11 -7.42 -0.59
CA PHE A 64 -6.56 -8.60 -1.33
C PHE A 64 -5.60 -9.79 -1.15
N ILE A 65 -4.30 -9.56 -1.34
CA ILE A 65 -3.30 -10.63 -1.17
C ILE A 65 -3.19 -11.09 0.27
N LEU A 66 -3.23 -10.18 1.26
CA LEU A 66 -3.19 -10.58 2.68
C LEU A 66 -4.41 -11.41 3.10
N LEU A 67 -5.59 -11.09 2.58
CA LEU A 67 -6.81 -11.87 2.82
C LEU A 67 -6.70 -13.27 2.20
N ILE A 68 -6.21 -13.37 0.96
CA ILE A 68 -5.95 -14.67 0.31
C ILE A 68 -4.91 -15.47 1.10
N PHE A 69 -3.80 -14.84 1.47
CA PHE A 69 -2.73 -15.47 2.24
C PHE A 69 -3.26 -16.08 3.54
N ARG A 70 -4.08 -15.33 4.28
CA ARG A 70 -4.69 -15.82 5.52
C ARG A 70 -5.61 -17.01 5.30
N LYS A 71 -6.28 -17.08 4.15
CA LYS A 71 -7.16 -18.20 3.79
C LYS A 71 -6.39 -19.43 3.34
N ILE A 72 -5.30 -19.26 2.58
CA ILE A 72 -4.50 -20.37 2.02
C ILE A 72 -3.53 -20.96 3.07
N VAL A 73 -2.94 -20.11 3.91
CA VAL A 73 -1.94 -20.52 4.92
C VAL A 73 -2.40 -20.14 6.33
N PRO A 74 -3.51 -20.71 6.83
CA PRO A 74 -4.11 -20.30 8.10
C PRO A 74 -3.21 -20.56 9.32
N GLN A 75 -2.25 -21.49 9.20
CA GLN A 75 -1.30 -21.81 10.26
C GLN A 75 -0.15 -20.79 10.38
N SER A 76 0.03 -19.92 9.38
CA SER A 76 1.07 -18.90 9.41
C SER A 76 0.74 -17.81 10.43
N PRO A 77 1.73 -17.28 11.19
CA PRO A 77 1.48 -16.18 12.11
C PRO A 77 0.94 -14.95 11.36
N PHE A 78 -0.18 -14.41 11.85
CA PHE A 78 -0.76 -13.14 11.39
C PHE A 78 -0.78 -12.15 12.56
N ASN A 79 0.38 -11.54 12.83
CA ASN A 79 0.59 -10.59 13.92
C ASN A 79 1.49 -9.43 13.44
N VAL A 80 1.70 -8.43 14.30
CA VAL A 80 2.52 -7.24 13.98
C VAL A 80 3.93 -7.61 13.51
N LYS A 81 4.56 -8.63 14.10
CA LYS A 81 5.90 -9.08 13.68
C LYS A 81 5.90 -9.67 12.27
N ALA A 82 4.90 -10.47 11.94
CA ALA A 82 4.72 -11.01 10.60
C ALA A 82 4.45 -9.89 9.57
N ALA A 83 3.61 -8.92 9.91
CA ALA A 83 3.32 -7.78 9.06
C ALA A 83 4.56 -6.89 8.84
N ALA A 84 5.33 -6.62 9.89
CA ALA A 84 6.60 -5.89 9.77
C ALA A 84 7.61 -6.65 8.89
N LEU A 85 7.70 -7.98 9.02
CA LEU A 85 8.54 -8.80 8.15
C LEU A 85 8.08 -8.76 6.69
N MET A 86 6.76 -8.79 6.46
CA MET A 86 6.18 -8.67 5.13
C MET A 86 6.38 -7.27 4.52
N GLN A 87 6.54 -6.24 5.34
CA GLN A 87 6.80 -4.86 4.93
C GLN A 87 8.26 -4.65 4.48
N LEU A 88 9.22 -5.47 4.96
CA LEU A 88 10.65 -5.28 4.69
C LEU A 88 11.01 -5.19 3.19
N PRO A 89 10.50 -6.04 2.29
CA PRO A 89 10.84 -5.95 0.88
C PRO A 89 10.43 -4.63 0.22
N PHE A 90 9.31 -4.04 0.67
CA PHE A 90 8.86 -2.73 0.20
C PHE A 90 9.79 -1.62 0.69
N VAL A 91 10.13 -1.64 1.98
CA VAL A 91 11.07 -0.66 2.57
C VAL A 91 12.43 -0.77 1.87
N LEU A 92 12.92 -1.98 1.62
CA LEU A 92 14.15 -2.21 0.89
C LEU A 92 14.08 -1.63 -0.53
N LEU A 93 12.98 -1.86 -1.24
CA LEU A 93 12.79 -1.33 -2.59
C LEU A 93 12.81 0.21 -2.57
N VAL A 94 12.10 0.85 -1.64
CA VAL A 94 12.11 2.31 -1.50
C VAL A 94 13.53 2.81 -1.21
N VAL A 95 14.26 2.18 -0.28
CA VAL A 95 15.63 2.57 0.06
C VAL A 95 16.59 2.40 -1.12
N LEU A 96 16.46 1.33 -1.91
CA LEU A 96 17.29 1.08 -3.08
C LEU A 96 16.99 2.04 -4.24
N ASN A 97 15.76 2.54 -4.35
CA ASN A 97 15.33 3.49 -5.38
C ASN A 97 15.32 4.95 -4.87
N PHE A 98 15.78 5.19 -3.65
CA PHE A 98 15.86 6.53 -3.08
C PHE A 98 17.03 7.26 -3.74
N ASP A 99 16.76 7.98 -4.84
CA ASP A 99 17.80 8.69 -5.57
C ASP A 99 18.22 9.97 -4.80
N SER A 100 19.50 10.30 -4.89
CA SER A 100 20.16 11.40 -4.19
C SER A 100 19.67 12.80 -4.61
N THR A 101 18.87 12.89 -5.67
CA THR A 101 18.20 14.12 -6.12
C THR A 101 16.95 14.46 -5.29
N ASP A 102 16.38 13.51 -4.55
CA ASP A 102 15.24 13.73 -3.63
C ASP A 102 15.73 14.18 -2.22
N SER A 103 16.86 14.89 -2.17
CA SER A 103 17.64 15.18 -0.94
C SER A 103 16.94 16.05 0.12
N THR A 104 15.76 16.60 -0.18
CA THR A 104 14.98 17.38 0.78
C THR A 104 13.77 16.59 1.24
N LEU A 105 13.72 16.27 2.53
CA LEU A 105 12.52 15.76 3.22
C LEU A 105 11.30 16.69 3.09
N ILE A 106 11.53 17.94 2.69
CA ILE A 106 10.51 18.94 2.42
C ILE A 106 10.37 19.05 0.89
N PRO A 107 9.20 18.67 0.33
CA PRO A 107 8.98 18.79 -1.11
C PRO A 107 8.88 20.26 -1.52
N GLY A 108 9.62 20.64 -2.56
CA GLY A 108 9.58 21.99 -3.14
C GLY A 108 8.46 22.19 -4.16
N SER A 109 7.80 21.10 -4.59
CA SER A 109 6.71 21.13 -5.56
C SER A 109 5.65 20.06 -5.27
N ALA A 110 4.47 20.18 -5.88
CA ALA A 110 3.39 19.19 -5.75
C ALA A 110 3.79 17.83 -6.35
N TYR A 111 4.59 17.83 -7.42
CA TYR A 111 5.15 16.62 -8.03
C TYR A 111 6.12 15.89 -7.07
N GLU A 112 7.01 16.62 -6.40
CA GLU A 112 7.89 16.04 -5.38
C GLU A 112 7.11 15.51 -4.17
N ALA A 113 6.06 16.23 -3.75
CA ALA A 113 5.16 15.77 -2.70
C ALA A 113 4.46 14.47 -3.10
N PHE A 114 3.99 14.36 -4.35
CA PHE A 114 3.43 13.13 -4.91
C PHE A 114 4.41 11.94 -4.81
N ARG A 115 5.67 12.13 -5.24
CA ARG A 115 6.69 11.08 -5.17
C ARG A 115 6.96 10.66 -3.72
N LEU A 116 7.10 11.63 -2.81
CA LEU A 116 7.33 11.36 -1.39
C LEU A 116 6.16 10.60 -0.75
N ILE A 117 4.92 11.01 -1.00
CA ILE A 117 3.71 10.32 -0.52
C ILE A 117 3.66 8.90 -1.09
N GLY A 118 4.02 8.71 -2.36
CA GLY A 118 4.16 7.41 -3.00
C GLY A 118 5.10 6.48 -2.24
N SER A 119 6.32 6.95 -1.93
CA SER A 119 7.32 6.20 -1.16
C SER A 119 6.88 5.91 0.28
N ILE A 120 6.26 6.87 0.96
CA ILE A 120 5.70 6.67 2.31
C ILE A 120 4.62 5.59 2.26
N SER A 121 3.71 5.67 1.29
CA SER A 121 2.64 4.68 1.09
C SER A 121 3.22 3.27 0.88
N GLU A 122 4.32 3.12 0.12
CA GLU A 122 5.00 1.82 -0.01
C GLU A 122 5.48 1.29 1.33
N CYS A 123 6.13 2.13 2.13
CA CYS A 123 6.69 1.79 3.44
C CYS A 123 5.65 1.44 4.52
N VAL A 124 4.37 1.78 4.33
CA VAL A 124 3.32 1.54 5.35
C VAL A 124 2.18 0.65 4.86
N SER A 125 2.10 0.35 3.57
CA SER A 125 0.97 -0.35 2.94
C SER A 125 0.59 -1.67 3.61
N VAL A 126 1.56 -2.55 3.91
CA VAL A 126 1.31 -3.85 4.54
C VAL A 126 0.85 -3.68 5.98
N LEU A 127 1.47 -2.74 6.72
CA LEU A 127 1.09 -2.44 8.10
C LEU A 127 -0.33 -1.85 8.18
N MET A 128 -0.68 -0.94 7.27
CA MET A 128 -2.04 -0.39 7.16
C MET A 128 -3.06 -1.47 6.84
N ALA A 129 -2.78 -2.31 5.84
CA ALA A 129 -3.66 -3.41 5.46
C ALA A 129 -3.86 -4.42 6.61
N TYR A 130 -2.78 -4.78 7.30
CA TYR A 130 -2.84 -5.60 8.51
C TYR A 130 -3.71 -4.93 9.59
N GLY A 131 -3.49 -3.65 9.86
CA GLY A 131 -4.25 -2.87 10.85
C GLY A 131 -5.74 -2.86 10.56
N LEU A 132 -6.12 -2.63 9.30
CA LEU A 132 -7.51 -2.68 8.85
C LEU A 132 -8.14 -4.05 9.08
N ILE A 133 -7.43 -5.14 8.72
CA ILE A 133 -7.92 -6.51 8.93
C ILE A 133 -8.13 -6.78 10.42
N VAL A 134 -7.18 -6.40 11.28
CA VAL A 134 -7.28 -6.61 12.72
C VAL A 134 -8.43 -5.80 13.33
N ALA A 135 -8.54 -4.52 12.98
CA ALA A 135 -9.60 -3.64 13.44
C ALA A 135 -10.99 -4.17 13.03
N TYR A 136 -11.13 -4.62 11.78
CA TYR A 136 -12.37 -5.21 11.27
C TYR A 136 -12.76 -6.48 12.03
N ASN A 137 -11.81 -7.39 12.27
CA ASN A 137 -12.11 -8.62 13.03
C ASN A 137 -12.51 -8.31 14.47
N LYS A 138 -11.83 -7.35 15.11
CA LYS A 138 -12.16 -6.92 16.47
C LYS A 138 -13.58 -6.37 16.55
N PHE A 139 -13.92 -5.45 15.65
CA PHE A 139 -15.26 -4.87 15.56
C PHE A 139 -16.34 -5.93 15.33
N THR A 140 -16.08 -6.90 14.46
CA THR A 140 -17.02 -7.99 14.16
C THR A 140 -17.23 -8.90 15.36
N SER A 141 -16.16 -9.27 16.07
CA SER A 141 -16.24 -10.09 17.29
C SER A 141 -17.02 -9.40 18.42
N GLU A 142 -16.79 -8.10 18.63
CA GLU A 142 -17.51 -7.30 19.64
C GLU A 142 -19.01 -7.22 19.32
N LYS A 143 -19.36 -6.99 18.04
CA LYS A 143 -20.76 -6.95 17.60
C LYS A 143 -21.48 -8.28 17.84
N ILE A 144 -20.83 -9.41 17.54
CA ILE A 144 -21.39 -10.75 17.76
C ILE A 144 -21.61 -10.98 19.27
N ALA A 145 -20.64 -10.62 20.11
CA ALA A 145 -20.73 -10.77 21.56
C ALA A 145 -21.94 -10.03 22.14
N VAL A 146 -22.18 -8.78 21.72
CA VAL A 146 -23.33 -7.95 22.14
C VAL A 146 -24.67 -8.56 21.70
N THR A 147 -24.74 -9.17 20.52
CA THR A 147 -25.98 -9.85 20.07
C THR A 147 -26.22 -11.21 20.72
N SER A 148 -25.21 -11.79 21.36
CA SER A 148 -25.27 -13.11 21.99
C SER A 148 -25.42 -13.08 23.52
N SER A 149 -25.34 -11.90 24.14
CA SER A 149 -25.63 -11.72 25.57
C SER A 149 -27.16 -11.62 25.79
N PRO A 150 -27.76 -12.52 26.59
CA PRO A 150 -29.21 -12.57 26.84
C PRO A 150 -29.73 -11.39 27.65
#